data_AF-A0A355DG05-F1
#
_entry.id   AF-A0A355DG05-F1
#
_cell.length_a   1.000
_cell.length_b   1.000
_cell.length_c   1.000
_cell.angle_alpha   90.00
_cell.angle_beta   90.00
_cell.angle_gamma   90.00
#
_symmetry.space_group_name_H-M   'P 1'
#
loop_
_entity.id
_entity.type
_entity.pdbx_description
1 polymer ?
#
loop_
_entity_poly.entity_id
_entity_poly.type
_entity_poly.pdbx_seq_one_letter_code
_entity_poly.pdbx_strand_id
1 'polypeptide(L)'
;IAVLIILVIVFLIRMGARTADPVSRIAVGVVVGGAVANLVDRALRSDDGFMGGAVVDFVDLQWWPVFNVADSAVVVGSIVIVWAGSRRERI
;
A
#
# COMPACT_ATOMS: atom_id res chain seq x y z
N ILE A 1 -9.56 -5.93 -10.31
CA ILE A 1 -8.78 -5.54 -9.10
C ILE A 1 -7.88 -4.33 -9.35
N ALA A 2 -7.11 -4.28 -10.44
CA ALA A 2 -6.18 -3.18 -10.72
C ALA A 2 -6.84 -1.77 -10.72
N VAL A 3 -8.01 -1.60 -11.34
CA VAL A 3 -8.76 -0.33 -11.34
C VAL A 3 -9.10 0.14 -9.92
N LEU A 4 -9.54 -0.77 -9.05
CA LEU A 4 -9.84 -0.46 -7.65
C LEU A 4 -8.57 0.02 -6.92
N ILE A 5 -7.44 -0.67 -7.13
CA ILE A 5 -6.15 -0.28 -6.53
C ILE A 5 -5.74 1.12 -6.96
N ILE A 6 -5.89 1.45 -8.25
CA ILE A 6 -5.59 2.79 -8.78
C ILE A 6 -6.48 3.84 -8.11
N LEU A 7 -7.79 3.58 -7.97
CA LEU A 7 -8.70 4.50 -7.28
C LEU A 7 -8.30 4.72 -5.81
N VAL A 8 -7.92 3.65 -5.10
CA VAL A 8 -7.44 3.72 -3.72
C VAL A 8 -6.13 4.52 -3.63
N ILE A 9 -5.17 4.31 -4.54
CA ILE A 9 -3.92 5.08 -4.60
C ILE A 9 -4.22 6.57 -4.77
N VAL A 10 -5.08 6.94 -5.74
CA VAL A 10 -5.44 8.33 -5.99
C VAL A 10 -6.12 8.95 -4.76
N PHE A 11 -7.00 8.21 -4.10
CA PHE A 11 -7.64 8.64 -2.86
C PHE A 11 -6.61 8.88 -1.74
N LEU A 12 -5.71 7.93 -1.50
CA LEU A 12 -4.68 8.02 -0.46
C LEU A 12 -3.71 9.17 -0.72
N ILE A 13 -3.28 9.38 -1.97
CA ILE A 13 -2.45 10.54 -2.34
C ILE A 13 -3.17 11.85 -2.02
N ARG A 14 -4.45 11.97 -2.39
CA ARG A 14 -5.23 13.19 -2.09
C ARG A 14 -5.39 13.42 -0.59
N MET A 15 -5.59 12.37 0.19
CA MET A 15 -5.69 12.46 1.65
C MET A 15 -4.34 12.84 2.28
N GLY A 16 -3.25 12.17 1.90
CA GLY A 16 -1.90 12.45 2.39
C GLY A 16 -1.36 13.83 2.01
N ALA A 17 -1.78 14.37 0.85
CA ALA A 17 -1.46 15.74 0.47
C ALA A 17 -2.07 16.77 1.44
N ARG A 18 -3.23 16.47 2.04
CA ARG A 18 -3.97 17.36 2.94
C ARG A 18 -3.55 17.27 4.40
N THR A 19 -2.84 16.22 4.82
CA THR A 19 -2.40 16.13 6.21
C THR A 19 -1.24 17.08 6.48
N ALA A 20 -1.32 17.82 7.60
CA ALA A 20 -0.22 18.63 8.13
C ALA A 20 0.74 17.80 8.99
N ASP A 21 0.39 16.53 9.28
CA ASP A 21 1.19 15.63 10.10
C ASP A 21 2.30 14.97 9.28
N PRO A 22 3.58 15.25 9.56
CA PRO A 22 4.69 14.72 8.77
C PRO A 22 4.79 13.19 8.87
N VAL A 23 4.51 12.61 10.04
CA VAL A 23 4.53 11.16 10.26
C VAL A 23 3.46 10.49 9.40
N SER A 24 2.22 10.98 9.47
CA SER A 24 1.12 10.46 8.66
C SER A 24 1.37 10.64 7.16
N ARG A 25 1.98 11.77 6.74
CA ARG A 25 2.31 12.01 5.32
C ARG A 25 3.34 11.00 4.80
N ILE A 26 4.40 10.73 5.57
CA ILE A 26 5.40 9.72 5.22
C ILE A 26 4.74 8.34 5.18
N ALA A 27 3.93 7.99 6.18
CA ALA A 27 3.24 6.71 6.24
C ALA A 27 2.29 6.47 5.06
N VAL A 28 1.56 7.50 4.62
CA VAL A 28 0.76 7.44 3.37
C VAL A 28 1.66 7.18 2.16
N GLY A 29 2.82 7.83 2.07
CA GLY A 29 3.80 7.57 1.01
C GLY A 29 4.28 6.12 0.98
N VAL A 30 4.52 5.52 2.15
CA VAL A 30 4.89 4.10 2.29
C VAL A 30 3.77 3.17 1.78
N VAL A 31 2.52 3.41 2.18
CA VAL A 31 1.36 2.61 1.71
C VAL A 31 1.18 2.73 0.20
N VAL A 32 1.24 3.96 -0.32
CA VAL A 32 1.14 4.21 -1.77
C VAL A 32 2.28 3.53 -2.52
N GLY A 33 3.51 3.60 -2.01
CA GLY A 33 4.67 2.93 -2.59
C GLY A 33 4.49 1.42 -2.71
N GLY A 34 3.99 0.77 -1.65
CA GLY A 34 3.67 -0.66 -1.67
C GLY A 34 2.58 -0.99 -2.69
N ALA A 35 1.46 -0.24 -2.69
CA ALA A 35 0.39 -0.45 -3.65
C ALA A 35 0.85 -0.28 -5.12
N VAL A 36 1.72 0.70 -5.39
CA VAL A 36 2.33 0.92 -6.71
C VAL A 36 3.26 -0.22 -7.09
N ALA A 37 4.11 -0.71 -6.18
CA ALA A 37 5.01 -1.83 -6.46
C ALA A 37 4.22 -3.09 -6.90
N ASN A 38 3.15 -3.43 -6.17
CA ASN A 38 2.27 -4.55 -6.55
C ASN A 38 1.55 -4.29 -7.89
N LEU A 39 1.22 -3.03 -8.23
CA LEU A 39 0.61 -2.71 -9.53
C LEU A 39 1.62 -2.84 -10.68
N VAL A 40 2.87 -2.44 -10.46
CA VAL A 40 3.97 -2.57 -11.41
C VAL A 40 4.24 -4.04 -11.70
N ASP A 41 4.28 -4.90 -10.66
CA ASP A 41 4.43 -6.34 -10.83
C ASP A 41 3.35 -6.92 -11.75
N ARG A 42 2.08 -6.56 -11.51
CA ARG A 42 0.98 -6.99 -12.36
C ARG A 42 1.13 -6.49 -13.79
N ALA A 43 1.52 -5.23 -13.97
CA ALA A 43 1.64 -4.62 -15.30
C ALA A 43 2.80 -5.23 -16.12
N LEU A 44 3.94 -5.50 -15.49
CA LEU A 44 5.13 -6.05 -16.16
C LEU A 44 5.04 -7.55 -16.42
N ARG A 45 4.19 -8.27 -15.67
CA ARG A 45 3.94 -9.71 -15.83
C ARG A 45 2.57 -10.00 -16.47
N SER A 46 2.00 -9.02 -17.15
CA SER A 46 0.72 -9.16 -17.85
C SER A 46 0.90 -10.01 -19.12
N ASP A 47 0.85 -11.33 -18.96
CA ASP A 47 0.86 -12.27 -20.09
C ASP A 47 -0.52 -12.36 -20.77
N ASP A 48 -1.60 -12.10 -20.00
CA ASP A 48 -2.99 -12.11 -20.46
C ASP A 48 -3.71 -10.79 -20.09
N GLY A 49 -3.88 -9.89 -21.08
CA GLY A 49 -4.74 -8.70 -20.96
C GLY A 49 -4.20 -7.55 -20.09
N PHE A 50 -5.02 -6.50 -19.90
CA PHE A 50 -4.61 -5.27 -19.20
C PHE A 50 -4.49 -5.49 -17.69
N MET A 51 -3.26 -5.39 -17.15
CA MET A 51 -2.94 -5.55 -15.72
C MET A 51 -3.41 -6.89 -15.12
N GLY A 52 -3.38 -7.95 -15.94
CA GLY A 52 -3.76 -9.31 -15.57
C GLY A 52 -2.65 -10.14 -14.92
N GLY A 53 -1.42 -9.63 -14.90
CA GLY A 53 -0.27 -10.34 -14.34
C GLY A 53 -0.40 -10.63 -12.84
N ALA A 54 0.33 -11.66 -12.38
CA ALA A 54 0.41 -12.02 -10.97
C ALA A 54 1.40 -11.12 -10.21
N VAL A 55 1.16 -10.96 -8.90
CA VAL A 55 2.12 -10.36 -7.96
C VAL A 55 3.07 -11.45 -7.50
N VAL A 56 4.35 -11.11 -7.31
CA VAL A 56 5.33 -12.07 -6.80
C VAL A 56 5.37 -11.99 -5.28
N ASP A 57 4.92 -13.08 -4.65
CA ASP A 57 5.02 -13.31 -3.22
C ASP A 57 6.18 -14.27 -2.95
N PHE A 58 7.03 -13.93 -1.96
CA PHE A 58 8.27 -14.67 -1.71
C PHE A 58 8.57 -14.88 -0.23
N VAL A 59 7.84 -14.24 0.67
CA VAL A 59 7.96 -14.46 2.12
C VAL A 59 6.92 -15.49 2.54
N ASP A 60 7.38 -16.69 2.86
CA ASP A 60 6.53 -17.81 3.27
C ASP A 60 6.86 -18.21 4.72
N LEU A 61 5.87 -18.05 5.62
CA LEU A 61 5.98 -18.42 7.03
C LEU A 61 5.33 -19.78 7.35
N GLN A 62 4.79 -20.49 6.34
CA GLN A 62 4.06 -21.78 6.43
C GLN A 62 2.70 -21.74 7.14
N TRP A 63 2.51 -20.90 8.16
CA TRP A 63 1.25 -20.77 8.91
C TRP A 63 0.49 -19.48 8.61
N TRP A 64 1.08 -18.59 7.81
CA TRP A 64 0.53 -17.30 7.40
C TRP A 64 0.53 -17.20 5.87
N PRO A 65 -0.42 -16.50 5.23
CA PRO A 65 -0.42 -16.30 3.79
C PRO A 65 0.93 -15.76 3.28
N VAL A 66 1.41 -16.27 2.15
CA VAL A 66 2.65 -15.78 1.53
C VAL A 66 2.46 -14.31 1.14
N PHE A 67 3.48 -13.48 1.35
CA PHE A 67 3.42 -12.05 1.09
C PHE A 67 4.76 -11.52 0.55
N ASN A 68 4.78 -10.24 0.22
CA ASN A 68 6.00 -9.56 -0.19
C ASN A 68 6.28 -8.28 0.61
N VAL A 69 7.37 -7.60 0.26
CA VAL A 69 7.76 -6.33 0.91
C VAL A 69 6.73 -5.23 0.67
N ALA A 70 6.04 -5.23 -0.47
CA ALA A 70 5.01 -4.25 -0.76
C ALA A 70 3.79 -4.40 0.17
N ASP A 71 3.37 -5.64 0.45
CA ASP A 71 2.30 -5.92 1.43
C ASP A 71 2.73 -5.50 2.85
N SER A 72 3.97 -5.78 3.21
CA SER A 72 4.54 -5.35 4.50
C SER A 72 4.53 -3.83 4.63
N ALA A 73 4.90 -3.10 3.57
CA ALA A 73 4.85 -1.64 3.54
C ALA A 73 3.42 -1.11 3.72
N VAL A 74 2.44 -1.73 3.06
CA VAL A 74 1.02 -1.39 3.21
C VAL A 74 0.57 -1.60 4.65
N VAL A 75 0.83 -2.76 5.25
CA VAL A 75 0.42 -3.06 6.63
C VAL A 75 1.08 -2.13 7.64
N VAL A 76 2.40 -1.99 7.59
CA VAL A 76 3.14 -1.15 8.54
C VAL A 76 2.76 0.32 8.39
N GLY A 77 2.66 0.83 7.15
CA GLY A 77 2.24 2.20 6.88
C GLY A 77 0.83 2.48 7.40
N SER A 78 -0.12 1.56 7.19
CA SER A 78 -1.48 1.68 7.73
C SER A 78 -1.52 1.71 9.26
N ILE A 79 -0.73 0.85 9.93
CA ILE A 79 -0.61 0.87 11.40
C ILE A 79 -0.11 2.22 11.90
N VAL A 80 0.92 2.79 11.24
CA VAL A 80 1.48 4.10 11.60
C VAL A 80 0.46 5.22 11.41
N ILE A 81 -0.33 5.21 10.33
CA ILE A 81 -1.40 6.20 10.10
C ILE A 81 -2.42 6.17 11.24
N VAL A 82 -2.92 4.98 11.60
CA VAL A 82 -3.92 4.83 12.68
C VAL A 82 -3.34 5.26 14.02
N TRP A 83 -2.11 4.84 14.32
CA TRP A 83 -1.44 5.20 15.56
C TRP A 83 -1.19 6.71 15.67
N ALA A 84 -0.68 7.34 14.61
CA ALA A 84 -0.46 8.79 14.58
C ALA A 84 -1.76 9.58 14.73
N GLY A 85 -2.84 9.14 14.07
CA GLY A 85 -4.18 9.70 14.23
C GLY A 85 -4.68 9.60 15.68
N SER A 86 -4.57 8.43 16.30
CA SER A 86 -5.01 8.22 17.69
C SER A 86 -4.21 9.01 18.73
N ARG A 87 -2.99 9.46 18.40
CA ARG A 87 -2.20 10.34 19.27
C ARG A 87 -2.70 11.79 19.21
N ARG A 88 -3.17 12.24 18.04
CA ARG A 88 -3.72 13.61 17.89
C ARG A 88 -5.03 13.80 18.63
N GLU A 89 -5.87 12.77 18.72
CA GLU A 89 -7.17 12.85 19.42
C GLU A 89 -7.04 12.90 20.95
N ARG A 90 -5.87 12.51 21.49
CA ARG A 90 -5.62 12.45 22.95
C ARG A 90 -4.94 13.71 23.52
N ILE A 91 -4.61 14.68 22.68
CA ILE A 91 -3.96 15.96 23.06
C ILE A 91 -4.97 17.08 22.90
#